data_AF-A0A1X7GVY2-F1
#
_entry.id   AF-A0A1X7GVY2-F1
#
_cell.length_a   1.000
_cell.length_b   1.000
_cell.length_c   1.000
_cell.angle_alpha   90.00
_cell.angle_beta   90.00
_cell.angle_gamma   90.00
#
_symmetry.space_group_name_H-M   'P 1'
#
loop_
_entity.id
_entity.type
_entity.pdbx_description
1 polymer ?
#
loop_
_entity_poly.entity_id
_entity_poly.type
_entity_poly.pdbx_seq_one_letter_code
_entity_poly.pdbx_strand_id
1 'polypeptide(L)'
;MTLGRYDYERRYRKRMRAGVIKFVLLAALVLGVGLFSYQMGIEQLKGRDVTLREEIATLSRQKAELELLASQMQHAARTAEARVGELEGRLQREVPTGDLAKLTQLVSERLKSGLDANRLAFVISQAQIPRNCQPTDTKRFTLTTPLLKGGTRGVTFGNGTVTVTGEGQSAHNAQGNAESWFDPGQPVTIRITGIGGKGTTVSGVLPLHQSLVVDNSEYRFTIAAAQRSFVEVTGDRCAYP
;
A
#
# COMPACT_ATOMS: atom_id res chain seq x y z
N MET A 1 77.99 -84.83 77.00
CA MET A 1 77.28 -83.69 77.60
C MET A 1 76.63 -82.90 76.48
N THR A 2 75.32 -82.99 76.35
CA THR A 2 74.53 -82.45 75.24
C THR A 2 73.94 -81.10 75.63
N LEU A 3 74.42 -80.01 75.01
CA LEU A 3 73.87 -78.67 75.18
C LEU A 3 72.65 -78.49 74.25
N GLY A 4 71.46 -78.49 74.86
CA GLY A 4 70.18 -78.26 74.18
C GLY A 4 70.02 -76.81 73.76
N ARG A 5 69.74 -76.59 72.47
CA ARG A 5 69.49 -75.29 71.86
C ARG A 5 68.03 -74.89 72.11
N TYR A 6 67.83 -73.76 72.76
CA TYR A 6 66.53 -73.21 73.20
C TYR A 6 65.78 -72.56 72.01
N ASP A 7 64.66 -73.16 71.59
CA ASP A 7 63.83 -72.69 70.46
C ASP A 7 62.97 -71.46 70.80
N TYR A 8 63.50 -70.26 70.54
CA TYR A 8 62.80 -68.97 70.72
C TYR A 8 61.82 -68.64 69.57
N GLU A 9 61.93 -69.34 68.46
CA GLU A 9 61.33 -69.04 67.15
C GLU A 9 59.80 -69.30 67.05
N ARG A 10 59.25 -70.18 67.89
CA ARG A 10 57.85 -70.64 67.75
C ARG A 10 56.81 -69.69 68.36
N ARG A 11 57.16 -68.88 69.38
CA ARG A 11 56.20 -67.95 70.02
C ARG A 11 56.09 -66.60 69.30
N TYR A 12 57.18 -66.12 68.70
CA TYR A 12 57.17 -64.84 67.96
C TYR A 12 56.30 -64.92 66.69
N ARG A 13 56.41 -66.03 65.94
CA ARG A 13 55.59 -66.29 64.73
C ARG A 13 54.09 -66.36 65.01
N LYS A 14 53.65 -66.86 66.18
CA LYS A 14 52.23 -66.89 66.55
C LYS A 14 51.65 -65.49 66.81
N ARG A 15 52.42 -64.58 67.44
CA ARG A 15 51.98 -63.19 67.68
C ARG A 15 51.96 -62.36 66.40
N MET A 16 52.99 -62.50 65.54
CA MET A 16 53.01 -61.89 64.21
C MET A 16 51.83 -62.35 63.35
N ARG A 17 51.56 -63.67 63.27
CA ARG A 17 50.40 -64.20 62.53
C ARG A 17 49.07 -63.70 63.10
N ALA A 18 48.92 -63.62 64.42
CA ALA A 18 47.70 -63.09 65.04
C ALA A 18 47.51 -61.58 64.73
N GLY A 19 48.59 -60.79 64.68
CA GLY A 19 48.55 -59.39 64.27
C GLY A 19 48.15 -59.21 62.80
N VAL A 20 48.76 -59.98 61.89
CA VAL A 20 48.43 -59.96 60.45
C VAL A 20 46.97 -60.36 60.22
N ILE A 21 46.48 -61.42 60.89
CA ILE A 21 45.08 -61.85 60.75
C ILE A 21 44.12 -60.75 61.21
N LYS A 22 44.41 -60.07 62.33
CA LYS A 22 43.59 -58.93 62.79
C LYS A 22 43.58 -57.78 61.79
N PHE A 23 44.74 -57.43 61.22
CA PHE A 23 44.82 -56.39 60.18
C PHE A 23 44.05 -56.75 58.91
N VAL A 24 44.15 -58.00 58.44
CA VAL A 24 43.40 -58.48 57.27
C VAL A 24 41.89 -58.45 57.54
N LEU A 25 41.45 -58.86 58.74
CA LEU A 25 40.04 -58.77 59.13
C LEU A 25 39.54 -57.32 59.16
N LEU A 26 40.33 -56.40 59.71
CA LEU A 26 39.96 -54.99 59.79
C LEU A 26 39.92 -54.35 58.39
N ALA A 27 40.88 -54.67 57.52
CA ALA A 27 40.89 -54.24 56.13
C ALA A 27 39.68 -54.80 55.35
N ALA A 28 39.34 -56.08 55.55
CA ALA A 28 38.17 -56.70 54.92
C ALA A 28 36.86 -56.05 55.39
N LEU A 29 36.77 -55.68 56.66
CA LEU A 29 35.60 -55.00 57.21
C LEU A 29 35.43 -53.59 56.62
N VAL A 30 36.52 -52.81 56.52
CA VAL A 30 36.49 -51.48 55.90
C VAL A 30 36.12 -51.56 54.41
N LEU A 31 36.68 -52.53 53.68
CA LEU A 31 36.33 -52.79 52.27
C LEU A 31 34.86 -53.19 52.11
N GLY A 32 34.35 -54.06 52.99
CA GLY A 32 32.95 -54.46 52.98
C GLY A 32 32.00 -53.29 53.18
N VAL A 33 32.29 -52.42 54.16
CA VAL A 33 31.49 -51.21 54.42
C VAL A 33 31.57 -50.22 53.25
N GLY A 34 32.75 -50.02 52.65
CA GLY A 34 32.93 -49.14 51.49
C GLY A 34 32.19 -49.62 50.24
N LEU A 35 32.19 -50.93 49.97
CA LEU A 35 31.44 -51.50 48.85
C LEU A 35 29.93 -51.45 49.07
N PHE A 36 29.48 -51.72 50.31
CA PHE A 36 28.06 -51.67 50.66
C PHE A 36 27.49 -50.24 50.58
N SER A 37 28.23 -49.24 51.06
CA SER A 37 27.81 -47.84 50.95
C SER A 37 27.78 -47.34 49.50
N TYR A 38 28.72 -47.79 48.66
CA TYR A 38 28.75 -47.47 47.23
C TYR A 38 27.55 -48.06 46.48
N GLN A 39 27.18 -49.32 46.75
CA GLN A 39 26.00 -49.94 46.13
C GLN A 39 24.70 -49.23 46.52
N MET A 40 24.52 -48.92 47.81
CA MET A 40 23.35 -48.19 48.31
C MET A 40 23.26 -46.75 47.75
N GLY A 41 24.40 -46.09 47.54
CA GLY A 41 24.43 -44.73 46.97
C GLY A 41 24.02 -44.65 45.50
N ILE A 42 24.37 -45.67 44.69
CA ILE A 42 24.09 -45.67 43.24
C ILE A 42 22.59 -45.87 42.96
N GLU A 43 21.89 -46.63 43.79
CA GLU A 43 20.45 -46.86 43.62
C GLU A 43 19.63 -45.59 43.88
N GLN A 44 19.99 -44.81 44.91
CA GLN A 44 19.30 -43.54 45.20
C GLN A 44 19.57 -42.46 44.15
N LEU A 45 20.78 -42.42 43.56
CA LEU A 45 21.12 -41.46 42.51
C LEU A 45 20.37 -41.76 41.20
N LYS A 46 20.24 -43.04 40.83
CA LYS A 46 19.49 -43.44 39.63
C LYS A 46 18.00 -43.11 39.72
N GLY A 47 17.39 -43.24 40.90
CA GLY A 47 15.98 -42.90 41.11
C GLY A 47 15.69 -41.41 40.92
N ARG A 48 16.54 -40.54 41.50
CA ARG A 48 16.37 -39.08 41.39
C ARG A 48 16.56 -38.55 39.97
N ASP A 49 17.50 -39.12 39.22
CA ASP A 49 17.71 -38.73 37.83
C ASP A 49 16.49 -39.07 36.96
N VAL A 50 15.82 -40.20 37.21
CA VAL A 50 14.60 -40.57 36.48
C VAL A 50 13.45 -39.64 36.84
N THR A 51 13.22 -39.36 38.13
CA THR A 51 12.14 -38.46 38.55
C THR A 51 12.35 -37.03 38.07
N LEU A 52 13.58 -36.50 38.16
CA LEU A 52 13.91 -35.16 37.67
C LEU A 52 13.75 -35.05 36.14
N ARG A 53 14.13 -36.08 35.39
CA ARG A 53 13.89 -36.12 33.93
C ARG A 53 12.41 -36.16 33.60
N GLU A 54 11.62 -36.89 34.37
CA GLU A 54 10.17 -36.95 34.20
C GLU A 54 9.53 -35.59 34.53
N GLU A 55 9.94 -34.91 35.60
CA GLU A 55 9.51 -33.54 35.92
C GLU A 55 9.91 -32.52 34.84
N ILE A 56 11.12 -32.60 34.28
CA ILE A 56 11.51 -31.74 33.16
C ILE A 56 10.64 -32.04 31.93
N ALA A 57 10.32 -33.30 31.68
CA ALA A 57 9.44 -33.69 30.58
C ALA A 57 8.00 -33.20 30.78
N THR A 58 7.47 -33.23 32.01
CA THR A 58 6.12 -32.71 32.30
C THR A 58 6.08 -31.19 32.24
N LEU A 59 7.06 -30.49 32.85
CA LEU A 59 7.17 -29.03 32.82
C LEU A 59 7.37 -28.51 31.39
N SER A 60 8.18 -29.19 30.58
CA SER A 60 8.36 -28.80 29.17
C SER A 60 7.07 -28.98 28.36
N ARG A 61 6.29 -30.05 28.59
CA ARG A 61 4.97 -30.23 27.98
C ARG A 61 3.98 -29.15 28.42
N GLN A 62 3.91 -28.85 29.71
CA GLN A 62 3.04 -27.78 30.24
C GLN A 62 3.41 -26.42 29.66
N LYS A 63 4.70 -26.11 29.56
CA LYS A 63 5.18 -24.88 28.93
C LYS A 63 4.77 -24.82 27.46
N ALA A 64 4.98 -25.90 26.71
CA ALA A 64 4.57 -25.96 25.30
C ALA A 64 3.05 -25.81 25.13
N GLU A 65 2.25 -26.40 26.03
CA GLU A 65 0.80 -26.27 26.04
C GLU A 65 0.36 -24.82 26.34
N LEU A 66 0.97 -24.18 27.35
CA LEU A 66 0.69 -22.78 27.69
C LEU A 66 1.12 -21.83 26.58
N GLU A 67 2.28 -22.06 25.94
CA GLU A 67 2.73 -21.28 24.78
C GLU A 67 1.76 -21.44 23.60
N LEU A 68 1.28 -22.66 23.36
CA LEU A 68 0.29 -22.93 22.33
C LEU A 68 -1.04 -22.24 22.63
N LEU A 69 -1.55 -22.32 23.86
CA LEU A 69 -2.75 -21.60 24.30
C LEU A 69 -2.58 -20.08 24.18
N ALA A 70 -1.44 -19.54 24.60
CA ALA A 70 -1.14 -18.11 24.47
C ALA A 70 -1.14 -17.68 23.00
N SER A 71 -0.52 -18.48 22.11
CA SER A 71 -0.53 -18.21 20.67
C SER A 71 -1.95 -18.26 20.09
N GLN A 72 -2.77 -19.24 20.49
CA GLN A 72 -4.16 -19.36 20.05
C GLN A 72 -5.00 -18.16 20.51
N MET A 73 -4.84 -17.73 21.77
CA MET A 73 -5.54 -16.56 22.31
C MET A 73 -5.11 -15.27 21.61
N GLN A 74 -3.82 -15.10 21.32
CA GLN A 74 -3.33 -13.97 20.54
C GLN A 74 -3.87 -13.99 19.11
N HIS A 75 -3.93 -15.15 18.47
CA HIS A 75 -4.54 -15.30 17.15
C HIS A 75 -6.04 -14.96 17.20
N ALA A 76 -6.78 -15.49 18.17
CA ALA A 76 -8.19 -15.19 18.34
C ALA A 76 -8.44 -13.68 18.54
N ALA A 77 -7.66 -13.03 19.41
CA ALA A 77 -7.72 -11.59 19.63
C ALA A 77 -7.46 -10.79 18.34
N ARG A 78 -6.38 -11.12 17.61
CA ARG A 78 -6.07 -10.48 16.31
C ARG A 78 -7.18 -10.67 15.29
N THR A 79 -7.79 -11.86 15.22
CA THR A 79 -8.92 -12.09 14.30
C THR A 79 -10.18 -11.31 14.71
N ALA A 80 -10.43 -11.15 16.01
CA ALA A 80 -11.55 -10.35 16.50
C ALA A 80 -11.34 -8.87 16.17
N GLU A 81 -10.15 -8.33 16.44
CA GLU A 81 -9.79 -6.95 16.08
C GLU A 81 -9.88 -6.71 14.57
N ALA A 82 -9.39 -7.65 13.74
CA ALA A 82 -9.48 -7.56 12.29
C ALA A 82 -10.94 -7.53 11.81
N ARG A 83 -11.82 -8.36 12.40
CA ARG A 83 -13.26 -8.35 12.10
C ARG A 83 -13.93 -7.05 12.50
N VAL A 84 -13.58 -6.48 13.66
CA VAL A 84 -14.10 -5.18 14.09
C VAL A 84 -13.67 -4.09 13.11
N GLY A 85 -12.39 -4.02 12.75
CA GLY A 85 -11.90 -3.06 11.77
C GLY A 85 -12.54 -3.21 10.38
N GLU A 86 -12.79 -4.44 9.93
CA GLU A 86 -13.52 -4.71 8.69
C GLU A 86 -14.97 -4.18 8.77
N LEU A 87 -15.68 -4.47 9.86
CA LEU A 87 -17.05 -4.01 10.08
C LEU A 87 -17.14 -2.49 10.18
N GLU A 88 -16.24 -1.85 10.92
CA GLU A 88 -16.16 -0.40 11.01
C GLU A 88 -15.90 0.23 9.64
N GLY A 89 -14.97 -0.33 8.85
CA GLY A 89 -14.69 0.12 7.48
C GLY A 89 -15.87 -0.10 6.53
N ARG A 90 -16.72 -1.11 6.76
CA ARG A 90 -17.98 -1.27 6.02
C ARG A 90 -19.03 -0.25 6.48
N LEU A 91 -19.21 -0.06 7.78
CA LEU A 91 -20.14 0.95 8.32
C LEU A 91 -19.78 2.36 7.83
N GLN A 92 -18.51 2.75 7.81
CA GLN A 92 -18.11 4.08 7.32
C GLN A 92 -18.43 4.29 5.83
N ARG A 93 -18.45 3.22 5.03
CA ARG A 93 -18.80 3.28 3.60
C ARG A 93 -20.31 3.25 3.38
N GLU A 94 -21.02 2.44 4.16
CA GLU A 94 -22.45 2.20 3.99
C GLU A 94 -23.33 3.23 4.72
N VAL A 95 -22.84 3.85 5.81
CA VAL A 95 -23.58 4.84 6.59
C VAL A 95 -23.30 6.25 6.04
N PRO A 96 -24.34 6.93 5.52
CA PRO A 96 -24.26 8.34 5.17
C PRO A 96 -23.85 9.20 6.38
N THR A 97 -22.86 10.07 6.25
CA THR A 97 -22.53 11.09 7.26
C THR A 97 -22.81 12.50 6.73
N GLY A 98 -23.04 13.45 7.65
CA GLY A 98 -23.25 14.86 7.30
C GLY A 98 -24.52 15.12 6.48
N ASP A 99 -24.40 15.90 5.40
CA ASP A 99 -25.56 16.28 4.58
C ASP A 99 -26.15 15.10 3.77
N LEU A 100 -25.34 14.08 3.46
CA LEU A 100 -25.83 12.84 2.85
C LEU A 100 -26.80 12.11 3.79
N ALA A 101 -26.55 12.14 5.11
CA ALA A 101 -27.43 11.53 6.11
C ALA A 101 -28.80 12.21 6.14
N LYS A 102 -28.81 13.54 6.10
CA LYS A 102 -30.05 14.32 6.04
C LYS A 102 -30.82 14.03 4.75
N LEU A 103 -30.14 13.95 3.61
CA LEU A 103 -30.77 13.64 2.32
C LEU A 103 -31.33 12.22 2.29
N THR A 104 -30.58 11.22 2.75
CA THR A 104 -31.06 9.83 2.80
C THR A 104 -32.23 9.66 3.77
N GLN A 105 -32.21 10.37 4.91
CA GLN A 105 -33.35 10.43 5.82
C GLN A 105 -34.58 11.02 5.12
N LEU A 106 -34.44 12.15 4.43
CA LEU A 106 -35.53 12.78 3.68
C LEU A 106 -36.06 11.88 2.55
N VAL A 107 -35.17 11.22 1.80
CA VAL A 107 -35.54 10.24 0.77
C VAL A 107 -36.34 9.09 1.39
N SER A 108 -35.87 8.56 2.52
CA SER A 108 -36.57 7.47 3.23
C SER A 108 -37.97 7.88 3.71
N GLU A 109 -38.12 9.12 4.18
CA GLU A 109 -39.39 9.67 4.62
C GLU A 109 -40.37 9.82 3.45
N ARG A 110 -39.90 10.33 2.30
CA ARG A 110 -40.74 10.49 1.10
C ARG A 110 -41.14 9.16 0.48
N LEU A 111 -40.26 8.16 0.49
CA LEU A 111 -40.60 6.80 0.07
C LEU A 111 -41.67 6.19 0.99
N LYS A 112 -41.54 6.37 2.32
CA LYS A 112 -42.56 5.92 3.29
C LYS A 112 -43.90 6.63 3.13
N SER A 113 -43.90 7.90 2.71
CA SER A 113 -45.13 8.64 2.41
C SER A 113 -45.78 8.25 1.06
N GLY A 114 -45.26 7.22 0.37
CA GLY A 114 -45.84 6.68 -0.86
C GLY A 114 -45.36 7.35 -2.16
N LEU A 115 -44.27 8.14 -2.11
CA LEU A 115 -43.67 8.68 -3.33
C LEU A 115 -42.91 7.58 -4.06
N ASP A 116 -43.17 7.43 -5.36
CA ASP A 116 -42.51 6.42 -6.19
C ASP A 116 -40.99 6.68 -6.33
N ALA A 117 -40.20 5.60 -6.25
CA ALA A 117 -38.75 5.66 -6.30
C ALA A 117 -38.21 6.18 -7.64
N ASN A 118 -38.87 5.85 -8.77
CA ASN A 118 -38.43 6.33 -10.09
C ASN A 118 -38.66 7.83 -10.23
N ARG A 119 -39.72 8.37 -9.61
CA ARG A 119 -39.99 9.81 -9.60
C ARG A 119 -38.94 10.58 -8.81
N LEU A 120 -38.49 10.04 -7.67
CA LEU A 120 -37.39 10.63 -6.89
C LEU A 120 -36.07 10.56 -7.66
N ALA A 121 -35.74 9.42 -8.26
CA ALA A 121 -34.55 9.25 -9.08
C ALA A 121 -34.55 10.23 -10.26
N PHE A 122 -35.70 10.43 -10.92
CA PHE A 122 -35.85 11.40 -11.99
C PHE A 122 -35.54 12.82 -11.50
N VAL A 123 -36.13 13.27 -10.40
CA VAL A 123 -35.88 14.62 -9.86
C VAL A 123 -34.41 14.82 -9.49
N ILE A 124 -33.77 13.82 -8.85
CA ILE A 124 -32.35 13.88 -8.50
C ILE A 124 -31.47 13.92 -9.78
N SER A 125 -31.82 13.14 -10.80
CA SER A 125 -31.08 13.13 -12.08
C SER A 125 -31.18 14.46 -12.84
N GLN A 126 -32.27 15.20 -12.64
CA GLN A 126 -32.49 16.52 -13.22
C GLN A 126 -31.86 17.65 -12.38
N ALA A 127 -31.44 17.38 -11.14
CA ALA A 127 -30.74 18.33 -10.28
C ALA A 127 -29.27 18.53 -10.71
N GLN A 128 -29.00 18.52 -12.02
CA GLN A 128 -27.71 18.92 -12.57
C GLN A 128 -27.58 20.43 -12.46
N ILE A 129 -26.38 20.91 -12.15
CA ILE A 129 -26.04 22.34 -12.32
C ILE A 129 -26.18 22.63 -13.82
N PRO A 130 -27.18 23.42 -14.26
CA PRO A 130 -27.36 23.70 -15.67
C PRO A 130 -26.11 24.45 -16.14
N ARG A 131 -25.33 23.83 -17.02
CA ARG A 131 -24.22 24.53 -17.68
C ARG A 131 -24.83 25.53 -18.65
N ASN A 132 -24.99 26.77 -18.18
CA ASN A 132 -25.50 27.88 -18.98
C ASN A 132 -24.43 28.35 -19.97
N CYS A 133 -24.06 27.47 -20.89
CA CYS A 133 -23.13 27.78 -21.97
C CYS A 133 -23.89 28.48 -23.09
N GLN A 134 -23.32 29.57 -23.59
CA GLN A 134 -23.83 30.27 -24.76
C GLN A 134 -23.63 29.42 -26.04
N PRO A 135 -24.40 29.66 -27.11
CA PRO A 135 -24.23 28.96 -28.39
C PRO A 135 -22.79 29.03 -28.89
N THR A 136 -22.29 27.93 -29.44
CA THR A 136 -20.95 27.83 -30.03
C THR A 136 -20.80 28.78 -31.21
N ASP A 137 -19.76 29.61 -31.20
CA ASP A 137 -19.37 30.44 -32.33
C ASP A 137 -18.22 29.76 -33.08
N THR A 138 -18.30 29.71 -34.41
CA THR A 138 -17.31 29.05 -35.25
C THR A 138 -16.75 30.04 -36.24
N LYS A 139 -15.42 30.24 -36.20
CA LYS A 139 -14.72 31.19 -37.07
C LYS A 139 -13.50 30.54 -37.69
N ARG A 140 -13.13 31.01 -38.89
CA ARG A 140 -11.96 30.51 -39.62
C ARG A 140 -10.94 31.62 -39.84
N PHE A 141 -9.66 31.27 -39.80
CA PHE A 141 -8.56 32.19 -40.12
C PHE A 141 -7.40 31.44 -40.77
N THR A 142 -6.47 32.20 -41.38
CA THR A 142 -5.28 31.64 -42.04
C THR A 142 -4.08 31.66 -41.10
N LEU A 143 -3.38 30.54 -40.96
CA LEU A 143 -2.13 30.50 -40.19
C LEU A 143 -1.03 31.28 -40.92
N THR A 144 -0.25 32.03 -40.15
CA THR A 144 0.94 32.70 -40.70
C THR A 144 2.01 31.66 -40.98
N THR A 145 2.54 31.63 -42.19
CA THR A 145 3.69 30.78 -42.57
C THR A 145 4.85 31.66 -43.03
N PRO A 146 6.09 31.13 -43.12
CA PRO A 146 7.23 31.92 -43.62
C PRO A 146 6.99 32.57 -44.99
N LEU A 147 6.21 31.90 -45.87
CA LEU A 147 5.85 32.38 -47.19
C LEU A 147 4.54 33.18 -47.24
N LEU A 148 3.60 32.92 -46.33
CA LEU A 148 2.30 33.58 -46.29
C LEU A 148 2.20 34.51 -45.06
N LYS A 149 2.39 35.80 -45.30
CA LYS A 149 2.24 36.87 -44.28
C LYS A 149 0.96 37.69 -44.40
N GLY A 150 0.16 37.49 -45.45
CA GLY A 150 -1.09 38.22 -45.71
C GLY A 150 -2.34 37.40 -45.37
N GLY A 151 -3.46 38.08 -45.11
CA GLY A 151 -4.76 37.47 -44.77
C GLY A 151 -5.25 37.74 -43.34
N THR A 152 -6.37 37.16 -42.97
CA THR A 152 -6.93 37.22 -41.60
C THR A 152 -6.14 36.26 -40.70
N ARG A 153 -5.25 36.80 -39.85
CA ARG A 153 -4.28 36.03 -39.03
C ARG A 153 -4.78 35.63 -37.64
N GLY A 154 -6.07 35.81 -37.40
CA GLY A 154 -6.70 35.47 -36.14
C GLY A 154 -8.16 35.87 -36.10
N VAL A 155 -8.84 35.38 -35.08
CA VAL A 155 -10.28 35.58 -34.86
C VAL A 155 -10.52 35.97 -33.41
N THR A 156 -11.58 36.74 -33.19
CA THR A 156 -11.99 37.16 -31.85
C THR A 156 -13.30 36.50 -31.46
N PHE A 157 -13.43 36.16 -30.18
CA PHE A 157 -14.59 35.52 -29.57
C PHE A 157 -15.06 36.35 -28.36
N GLY A 158 -16.35 36.23 -28.04
CA GLY A 158 -16.96 36.97 -26.92
C GLY A 158 -16.91 38.49 -27.10
N ASN A 159 -17.28 39.00 -28.28
CA ASN A 159 -17.25 40.44 -28.60
C ASN A 159 -15.87 41.11 -28.42
N GLY A 160 -14.78 40.37 -28.67
CA GLY A 160 -13.41 40.90 -28.55
C GLY A 160 -12.73 40.58 -27.22
N THR A 161 -13.38 39.84 -26.31
CA THR A 161 -12.78 39.43 -25.04
C THR A 161 -11.62 38.44 -25.21
N VAL A 162 -11.67 37.56 -26.20
CA VAL A 162 -10.59 36.60 -26.47
C VAL A 162 -10.18 36.66 -27.93
N THR A 163 -8.87 36.69 -28.20
CA THR A 163 -8.28 36.65 -29.53
C THR A 163 -7.47 35.37 -29.71
N VAL A 164 -7.74 34.64 -30.79
CA VAL A 164 -7.01 33.43 -31.18
C VAL A 164 -6.21 33.75 -32.44
N THR A 165 -4.89 33.57 -32.38
CA THR A 165 -3.98 33.69 -33.51
C THR A 165 -3.14 32.43 -33.64
N GLY A 166 -2.50 32.23 -34.79
CA GLY A 166 -1.67 31.05 -35.00
C GLY A 166 -0.64 31.18 -36.10
N GLU A 167 0.42 30.40 -35.95
CA GLU A 167 1.56 30.29 -36.84
C GLU A 167 1.83 28.81 -37.15
N GLY A 168 2.27 28.52 -38.37
CA GLY A 168 2.53 27.16 -38.83
C GLY A 168 3.66 27.09 -39.85
N GLN A 169 4.05 25.87 -40.21
CA GLN A 169 5.06 25.63 -41.22
C GLN A 169 4.42 25.52 -42.61
N SER A 170 5.12 26.02 -43.63
CA SER A 170 4.69 25.86 -45.02
C SER A 170 4.71 24.39 -45.43
N ALA A 171 3.71 23.96 -46.19
CA ALA A 171 3.73 22.68 -46.87
C ALA A 171 4.82 22.65 -47.94
N HIS A 172 5.31 21.46 -48.27
CA HIS A 172 6.30 21.26 -49.32
C HIS A 172 5.73 20.38 -50.43
N ASN A 173 5.96 20.77 -51.67
CA ASN A 173 5.53 20.01 -52.84
C ASN A 173 6.44 18.78 -53.09
N ALA A 174 6.12 17.97 -54.09
CA ALA A 174 6.89 16.76 -54.43
C ALA A 174 8.36 17.03 -54.84
N GLN A 175 8.72 18.27 -55.19
CA GLN A 175 10.09 18.70 -55.47
C GLN A 175 10.79 19.32 -54.26
N GLY A 176 10.16 19.33 -53.08
CA GLY A 176 10.69 19.93 -51.86
C GLY A 176 10.52 21.44 -51.76
N ASN A 177 9.87 22.09 -52.74
CA ASN A 177 9.65 23.53 -52.72
C ASN A 177 8.52 23.89 -51.75
N ALA A 178 8.75 24.91 -50.93
CA ALA A 178 7.76 25.39 -49.97
C ALA A 178 6.58 26.08 -50.67
N GLU A 179 5.38 25.78 -50.21
CA GLU A 179 4.11 26.24 -50.75
C GLU A 179 3.50 27.35 -49.88
N SER A 180 2.56 28.11 -50.46
CA SER A 180 1.93 29.27 -49.81
C SER A 180 0.85 28.90 -48.78
N TRP A 181 0.74 27.63 -48.39
CA TRP A 181 -0.19 27.13 -47.39
C TRP A 181 0.53 26.33 -46.31
N PHE A 182 -0.11 26.13 -45.16
CA PHE A 182 0.47 25.37 -44.07
C PHE A 182 0.27 23.85 -44.25
N ASP A 183 1.16 23.06 -43.65
CA ASP A 183 1.04 21.60 -43.57
C ASP A 183 0.25 21.19 -42.32
N PRO A 184 -0.93 20.54 -42.45
CA PRO A 184 -1.70 20.08 -41.30
C PRO A 184 -1.06 18.91 -40.54
N GLY A 185 -0.09 18.20 -41.13
CA GLY A 185 0.68 17.14 -40.47
C GLY A 185 1.85 17.66 -39.64
N GLN A 186 2.19 18.94 -39.76
CA GLN A 186 3.25 19.58 -38.98
C GLN A 186 2.67 20.30 -37.75
N PRO A 187 3.46 20.46 -36.68
CA PRO A 187 3.00 21.19 -35.50
C PRO A 187 2.74 22.66 -35.82
N VAL A 188 1.62 23.16 -35.33
CA VAL A 188 1.22 24.57 -35.38
C VAL A 188 1.26 25.16 -33.99
N THR A 189 1.54 26.46 -33.89
CA THR A 189 1.54 27.20 -32.62
C THR A 189 0.36 28.14 -32.59
N ILE A 190 -0.56 27.92 -31.65
CA ILE A 190 -1.76 28.72 -31.44
C ILE A 190 -1.59 29.54 -30.18
N ARG A 191 -1.89 30.84 -30.26
CA ARG A 191 -1.87 31.77 -29.14
C ARG A 191 -3.27 32.29 -28.88
N ILE A 192 -3.76 32.06 -27.67
CA ILE A 192 -5.08 32.50 -27.20
C ILE A 192 -4.86 33.57 -26.14
N THR A 193 -5.30 34.79 -26.41
CA THR A 193 -5.08 35.94 -25.52
C THR A 193 -6.41 36.53 -25.10
N GLY A 194 -6.66 36.60 -23.79
CA GLY A 194 -7.82 37.26 -23.21
C GLY A 194 -7.62 38.76 -23.03
N ILE A 195 -8.72 39.46 -22.73
CA ILE A 195 -8.72 40.87 -22.37
C ILE A 195 -7.85 41.05 -21.11
N GLY A 196 -6.90 41.99 -21.15
CA GLY A 196 -5.87 42.14 -20.11
C GLY A 196 -4.55 41.41 -20.39
N GLY A 197 -4.37 40.80 -21.56
CA GLY A 197 -3.08 40.29 -22.04
C GLY A 197 -2.66 38.93 -21.46
N LYS A 198 -3.42 38.38 -20.52
CA LYS A 198 -3.26 36.99 -20.06
C LYS A 198 -3.70 36.05 -21.17
N GLY A 199 -2.87 35.06 -21.47
CA GLY A 199 -3.13 34.15 -22.56
C GLY A 199 -2.33 32.86 -22.42
N THR A 200 -2.71 31.88 -23.22
CA THR A 200 -2.06 30.58 -23.31
C THR A 200 -1.55 30.39 -24.73
N THR A 201 -0.38 29.78 -24.84
CA THR A 201 0.19 29.36 -26.12
C THR A 201 0.30 27.86 -26.10
N VAL A 202 -0.22 27.21 -27.13
CA VAL A 202 -0.18 25.75 -27.31
C VAL A 202 0.46 25.45 -28.66
N SER A 203 1.36 24.47 -28.68
CA SER A 203 2.00 24.01 -29.90
C SER A 203 1.80 22.51 -30.04
N GLY A 204 1.42 22.06 -31.23
CA GLY A 204 1.13 20.65 -31.50
C GLY A 204 0.47 20.45 -32.85
N VAL A 205 0.20 19.19 -33.19
CA VAL A 205 -0.51 18.84 -34.42
C VAL A 205 -2.02 19.03 -34.20
N LEU A 206 -2.72 19.54 -35.22
CA LEU A 206 -4.17 19.72 -35.18
C LEU A 206 -4.88 18.35 -35.13
N PRO A 207 -6.05 18.22 -34.46
CA PRO A 207 -6.76 19.27 -33.74
C PRO A 207 -6.20 19.56 -32.34
N LEU A 208 -6.34 20.81 -31.88
CA LEU A 208 -5.92 21.27 -30.56
C LEU A 208 -7.13 21.71 -29.74
N HIS A 209 -7.12 21.40 -28.44
CA HIS A 209 -8.14 21.83 -27.49
C HIS A 209 -7.50 22.66 -26.39
N GLN A 210 -8.06 23.84 -26.14
CA GLN A 210 -7.55 24.74 -25.11
C GLN A 210 -8.69 25.51 -24.45
N SER A 211 -8.62 25.64 -23.12
CA SER A 211 -9.50 26.54 -22.37
C SER A 211 -8.74 27.77 -21.85
N LEU A 212 -9.47 28.86 -21.71
CA LEU A 212 -9.02 30.10 -21.08
C LEU A 212 -10.15 30.63 -20.19
N VAL A 213 -9.85 30.86 -18.92
CA VAL A 213 -10.77 31.53 -18.00
C VAL A 213 -10.48 33.02 -18.04
N VAL A 214 -11.52 33.81 -18.34
CA VAL A 214 -11.46 35.27 -18.30
C VAL A 214 -12.59 35.76 -17.41
N ASP A 215 -12.23 36.50 -16.38
CA ASP A 215 -13.13 36.94 -15.30
C ASP A 215 -13.88 35.76 -14.66
N ASN A 216 -15.16 35.58 -14.98
CA ASN A 216 -16.04 34.53 -14.45
C ASN A 216 -16.64 33.65 -15.57
N SER A 217 -15.99 33.61 -16.73
CA SER A 217 -16.41 32.81 -17.88
C SER A 217 -15.27 31.92 -18.36
N GLU A 218 -15.57 30.65 -18.56
CA GLU A 218 -14.67 29.70 -19.23
C GLU A 218 -14.93 29.79 -20.73
N TYR A 219 -13.87 30.09 -21.50
CA TYR A 219 -13.88 29.96 -22.94
C TYR A 219 -13.12 28.70 -23.32
N ARG A 220 -13.78 27.79 -24.06
CA ARG A 220 -13.18 26.56 -24.55
C ARG A 220 -13.09 26.65 -26.06
N PHE A 221 -11.92 26.31 -26.59
CA PHE A 221 -11.61 26.41 -28.01
C PHE A 221 -11.20 25.05 -28.53
N THR A 222 -11.81 24.66 -29.64
CA THR A 222 -11.38 23.53 -30.46
C THR A 222 -10.87 24.09 -31.78
N ILE A 223 -9.61 23.83 -32.08
CA ILE A 223 -8.91 24.31 -33.27
C ILE A 223 -8.64 23.10 -34.18
N ALA A 224 -9.20 23.08 -35.38
CA ALA A 224 -9.07 21.97 -36.32
C ALA A 224 -8.64 22.46 -37.71
N ALA A 225 -7.95 21.60 -38.46
CA ALA A 225 -7.61 21.87 -39.85
C ALA A 225 -8.89 21.89 -40.70
N ALA A 226 -9.04 22.91 -41.53
CA ALA A 226 -10.18 23.07 -42.43
C ALA A 226 -9.72 22.92 -43.90
N GLN A 227 -10.28 23.73 -44.80
CA GLN A 227 -9.79 23.81 -46.18
C GLN A 227 -8.35 24.35 -46.24
N ARG A 228 -7.66 24.10 -47.35
CA ARG A 228 -6.27 24.50 -47.58
C ARG A 228 -6.01 25.96 -47.15
N SER A 229 -4.97 26.16 -46.34
CA SER A 229 -4.58 27.44 -45.69
C SER A 229 -5.45 27.91 -44.52
N PHE A 230 -6.59 27.28 -44.22
CA PHE A 230 -7.50 27.69 -43.16
C PHE A 230 -7.51 26.73 -41.98
N VAL A 231 -7.69 27.32 -40.80
CA VAL A 231 -7.96 26.63 -39.56
C VAL A 231 -9.31 27.12 -39.05
N GLU A 232 -10.11 26.18 -38.57
CA GLU A 232 -11.42 26.44 -37.97
C GLU A 232 -11.29 26.40 -36.45
N VAL A 233 -11.83 27.43 -35.80
CA VAL A 233 -11.88 27.55 -34.35
C VAL A 233 -13.33 27.58 -33.93
N THR A 234 -13.73 26.58 -33.17
CA THR A 234 -15.03 26.54 -32.49
C THR A 234 -14.83 26.94 -31.05
N GLY A 235 -15.57 27.96 -30.61
CA GLY A 235 -15.51 28.49 -29.25
C GLY A 235 -16.85 28.38 -28.53
N ASP A 236 -16.87 27.76 -27.36
CA ASP A 236 -17.99 27.83 -26.41
C ASP A 236 -17.63 28.68 -25.18
N ARG A 237 -18.63 29.41 -24.68
CA ARG A 237 -18.52 30.23 -23.47
C ARG A 237 -19.46 29.69 -22.42
N CYS A 238 -18.91 29.23 -21.30
CA CYS A 238 -19.68 28.76 -20.15
C CYS A 238 -19.43 29.66 -18.95
N ALA A 239 -20.43 29.77 -18.06
CA ALA A 239 -20.18 30.33 -16.73
C ALA A 239 -19.16 29.45 -15.99
N TYR A 240 -18.11 30.04 -15.45
CA TYR A 240 -17.12 29.33 -14.64
C TYR A 240 -17.71 29.12 -13.23
N PRO A 241 -17.72 27.89 -12.69
CA PRO A 241 -18.31 27.58 -11.37
C PRO A 241 -17.51 28.15 -10.20
#